data_AF-A0A1I8II48-F1
#
_entry.id   AF-A0A1I8II48-F1
#
_cell.length_a   1.000
_cell.length_b   1.000
_cell.length_c   1.000
_cell.angle_alpha   90.00
_cell.angle_beta   90.00
_cell.angle_gamma   90.00
#
_symmetry.space_group_name_H-M   'P 1'
#
loop_
_entity.id
_entity.type
_entity.pdbx_description
1 polymer ?
#
loop_
_entity_poly.entity_id
_entity_poly.type
_entity_poly.pdbx_seq_one_letter_code
_entity_poly.pdbx_strand_id
1 'polypeptide(L)'
;MRLMRHLLRCRHSFRLRHPIIISVLLLLMFIMWPASQLLSETGDGFPYKEFAARWNASPHCTGRDQRLPIRRIHLMYQTDSVPVAFANYIRSWARDYPNFELHFWTDAGIDSFLTAQFGPRMRRFFHEQLAHGVERSDLARLLILNHFGGLYADLDVMSLRPAQSIMAQHDIVFTEEPRPHAIFLYGQPSLISNALIYSAPCLSFWRHFFLSQPASLWAEHGGPLRLWRRRWQRHRAVFATGPVVLDSIARKFLTSAAPSI
;
A
#
# COMPACT_ATOMS: atom_id res chain seq x y z
N MET A 1 16.18 44.01 81.90
CA MET A 1 17.50 44.30 81.32
C MET A 1 17.56 43.65 79.93
N ARG A 2 17.39 44.47 78.86
CA ARG A 2 17.62 44.19 77.41
C ARG A 2 16.81 43.02 76.82
N LEU A 3 15.65 43.21 76.18
CA LEU A 3 15.38 43.97 74.94
C LEU A 3 16.46 43.79 73.85
N MET A 4 16.00 43.35 72.67
CA MET A 4 16.60 43.58 71.34
C MET A 4 17.50 42.47 70.76
N ARG A 5 16.88 41.40 70.22
CA ARG A 5 17.34 40.71 69.00
C ARG A 5 16.13 40.34 68.14
N HIS A 6 15.48 41.37 67.62
CA HIS A 6 14.58 41.27 66.50
C HIS A 6 15.39 41.51 65.22
N LEU A 7 15.04 40.79 64.15
CA LEU A 7 15.39 41.08 62.75
C LEU A 7 16.77 40.61 62.23
N LEU A 8 16.91 39.30 62.02
CA LEU A 8 17.70 38.79 60.89
C LEU A 8 16.82 37.95 59.97
N ARG A 9 16.24 38.68 59.00
CA ARG A 9 16.03 38.31 57.59
C ARG A 9 15.73 36.83 57.30
N CYS A 10 14.45 36.48 57.35
CA CYS A 10 13.94 35.43 56.47
C CYS A 10 13.53 36.10 55.13
N ARG A 11 14.51 36.27 54.23
CA ARG A 11 14.27 36.60 52.82
C ARG A 11 14.87 35.46 52.00
N HIS A 12 14.24 34.28 52.05
CA HIS A 12 14.56 33.26 51.04
C HIS A 12 13.88 33.64 49.74
N SER A 13 14.68 34.28 48.90
CA SER A 13 14.42 34.60 47.51
C SER A 13 13.94 33.36 46.74
N PHE A 14 12.68 33.39 46.33
CA PHE A 14 12.13 32.52 45.30
C PHE A 14 12.72 32.94 43.95
N ARG A 15 13.96 32.52 43.65
CA ARG A 15 14.58 32.72 42.34
C ARG A 15 15.53 31.56 42.04
N LEU A 16 14.99 30.43 41.59
CA LEU A 16 15.77 29.37 40.93
C LEU A 16 14.91 28.34 40.17
N ARG A 17 13.68 28.69 39.75
CA ARG A 17 12.86 27.78 38.94
C ARG A 17 13.00 28.00 37.43
N HIS A 18 13.37 29.19 36.98
CA HIS A 18 13.48 29.50 35.55
C HIS A 18 14.70 28.91 34.82
N PRO A 19 15.95 28.93 35.34
CA PRO A 19 17.08 28.47 34.55
C PRO A 19 17.07 26.96 34.32
N ILE A 20 16.60 26.17 35.29
CA ILE A 20 16.47 24.71 35.13
C ILE A 20 15.38 24.38 34.11
N ILE A 21 14.22 25.05 34.17
CA ILE A 21 13.14 24.84 33.20
C ILE A 21 13.59 25.24 31.79
N ILE A 22 14.30 26.36 31.64
CA ILE A 22 14.83 26.80 30.33
C ILE A 22 15.88 25.81 29.82
N SER A 23 16.79 25.31 30.67
CA SER A 23 17.77 24.30 30.27
C SER A 23 17.13 22.97 29.89
N VAL A 24 16.07 22.54 30.58
CA VAL A 24 15.30 21.33 30.23
C VAL A 24 14.53 21.53 28.92
N LEU A 25 13.91 22.69 28.71
CA LEU A 25 13.21 23.00 27.46
C LEU A 25 14.18 23.12 26.27
N LEU A 26 15.36 23.72 26.46
CA LEU A 26 16.40 23.79 25.43
C LEU A 26 17.01 22.42 25.16
N LEU A 27 17.20 21.57 26.18
CA LEU A 27 17.66 20.20 26.01
C LEU A 27 16.59 19.36 25.28
N LEU A 28 15.32 19.49 25.63
CA LEU A 28 14.21 18.85 24.91
C LEU A 28 14.13 19.35 23.48
N MET A 29 14.30 20.66 23.24
CA MET A 29 14.34 21.23 21.90
C MET A 29 15.56 20.69 21.12
N PHE A 30 16.72 20.52 21.74
CA PHE A 30 17.93 19.98 21.13
C PHE A 30 17.91 18.45 20.94
N ILE A 31 17.11 17.72 21.73
CA ILE A 31 16.82 16.28 21.54
C ILE A 31 15.74 16.09 20.47
N MET A 32 14.75 16.98 20.40
CA MET A 32 13.65 16.92 19.43
C MET A 32 14.00 17.54 18.07
N TRP A 33 14.98 18.44 17.99
CA TRP A 33 15.42 19.09 16.75
C TRP A 33 16.09 18.14 15.75
N PRO A 34 16.98 17.20 16.16
CA PRO A 34 17.47 16.16 15.27
C PRO A 34 16.36 15.19 14.86
N ALA A 35 15.36 14.94 15.73
CA ALA A 35 14.25 14.03 15.42
C ALA A 35 13.31 14.61 14.35
N SER A 36 13.03 15.92 14.36
CA SER A 36 12.24 16.58 13.31
C SER A 36 13.00 16.70 11.99
N GLN A 37 14.32 16.91 12.04
CA GLN A 37 15.20 16.93 10.86
C GLN A 37 15.35 15.53 10.25
N LEU A 38 15.52 14.49 11.08
CA LEU A 38 15.58 13.09 10.65
C LEU A 38 14.24 12.62 10.04
N LEU A 39 13.10 13.07 10.58
CA LEU A 39 11.77 12.82 10.00
C LEU A 39 11.52 13.59 8.70
N SER A 40 12.26 14.68 8.43
CA SER A 40 12.06 15.52 7.24
C SER A 40 12.92 15.12 6.04
N GLU A 41 14.03 14.41 6.27
CA GLU A 41 14.98 14.05 5.21
C GLU A 41 15.04 12.54 4.89
N THR A 42 14.43 11.66 5.69
CA THR A 42 14.27 10.24 5.31
C THR A 42 12.99 10.03 4.52
N GLY A 43 13.16 9.71 3.24
CA GLY A 43 12.07 9.36 2.32
C GLY A 43 11.44 7.99 2.63
N ASP A 44 10.70 7.90 3.72
CA ASP A 44 10.21 6.64 4.30
C ASP A 44 8.74 6.32 3.96
N GLY A 45 8.20 6.95 2.91
CA GLY A 45 6.82 6.77 2.47
C GLY A 45 6.70 6.28 1.03
N PHE A 46 5.48 5.90 0.61
CA PHE A 46 5.19 5.65 -0.80
C PHE A 46 5.64 6.87 -1.64
N PRO A 47 6.34 6.69 -2.78
CA PRO A 47 6.96 7.80 -3.50
C PRO A 47 5.93 8.57 -4.37
N TYR A 48 4.96 9.23 -3.72
CA TYR A 48 3.79 9.84 -4.35
C TYR A 48 4.13 10.79 -5.51
N LYS A 49 5.13 11.66 -5.34
CA LYS A 49 5.53 12.64 -6.36
C LYS A 49 6.10 11.97 -7.62
N GLU A 50 6.98 10.98 -7.45
CA GLU A 50 7.56 10.25 -8.58
C GLU A 50 6.52 9.38 -9.27
N PHE A 51 5.67 8.70 -8.49
CA PHE A 51 4.56 7.93 -9.02
C PHE A 51 3.62 8.80 -9.87
N ALA A 52 3.19 9.95 -9.35
CA ALA A 52 2.30 10.87 -10.07
C ALA A 52 2.94 11.40 -11.36
N ALA A 53 4.21 11.80 -11.31
CA ALA A 53 4.93 12.30 -12.48
C ALA A 53 5.03 11.24 -13.58
N ARG A 54 5.40 10.01 -13.22
CA ARG A 54 5.52 8.89 -14.17
C ARG A 54 4.17 8.48 -14.75
N TRP A 55 3.14 8.43 -13.92
CA TRP A 55 1.79 8.10 -14.39
C TRP A 55 1.24 9.15 -15.36
N ASN A 56 1.42 10.43 -15.06
CA ASN A 56 1.03 11.52 -15.96
C ASN A 56 1.83 11.54 -17.27
N ALA A 57 3.10 11.13 -17.24
CA ALA A 57 3.98 11.11 -18.42
C ALA A 57 3.87 9.83 -19.26
N SER A 58 3.08 8.83 -18.82
CA SER A 58 3.00 7.53 -19.47
C SER A 58 2.18 7.60 -20.76
N PRO A 59 2.80 7.40 -21.95
CA PRO A 59 2.10 7.59 -23.23
C PRO A 59 0.93 6.64 -23.43
N HIS A 60 1.03 5.41 -22.89
CA HIS A 60 -0.05 4.43 -22.90
C HIS A 60 -1.23 4.80 -21.97
N CYS A 61 -1.04 5.75 -21.07
CA CYS A 61 -2.09 6.33 -20.23
C CYS A 61 -2.79 7.54 -20.89
N THR A 62 -2.12 8.20 -21.85
CA THR A 62 -2.59 9.43 -22.52
C THR A 62 -2.99 9.14 -23.97
N GLY A 63 -4.15 8.51 -24.19
CA GLY A 63 -4.61 8.22 -25.55
C GLY A 63 -5.71 7.16 -25.67
N ARG A 64 -6.66 7.11 -24.74
CA ARG A 64 -7.74 6.12 -24.80
C ARG A 64 -8.81 6.53 -25.79
N ASP A 65 -8.69 6.04 -27.01
CA ASP A 65 -9.86 5.94 -27.90
C ASP A 65 -10.07 4.54 -28.48
N GLN A 66 -9.40 3.52 -27.92
CA GLN A 66 -9.64 2.14 -28.37
C GLN A 66 -9.93 1.21 -27.20
N ARG A 67 -11.21 0.83 -27.08
CA ARG A 67 -11.75 -0.27 -26.26
C ARG A 67 -11.28 -1.64 -26.76
N LEU A 68 -10.01 -1.79 -27.13
CA LEU A 68 -9.50 -3.10 -27.49
C LEU A 68 -9.49 -3.97 -26.22
N PRO A 69 -10.08 -5.17 -26.27
CA PRO A 69 -10.16 -6.04 -25.11
C PRO A 69 -8.73 -6.41 -24.68
N ILE A 70 -8.42 -6.20 -23.40
CA ILE A 70 -7.11 -6.53 -22.86
C ILE A 70 -7.08 -8.04 -22.61
N ARG A 71 -6.31 -8.75 -23.44
CA ARG A 71 -6.21 -10.21 -23.42
C ARG A 71 -4.95 -10.67 -22.71
N ARG A 72 -4.81 -10.28 -21.44
CA ARG A 72 -3.68 -10.67 -20.60
C ARG A 72 -4.14 -11.18 -19.25
N ILE A 73 -3.52 -12.26 -18.79
CA ILE A 73 -3.70 -12.82 -17.45
C ILE A 73 -2.35 -12.75 -16.73
N HIS A 74 -2.35 -12.25 -15.50
CA HIS A 74 -1.19 -12.13 -14.66
C HIS A 74 -1.30 -13.12 -13.50
N LEU A 75 -0.31 -13.99 -13.39
CA LEU A 75 -0.08 -14.86 -12.24
C LEU A 75 1.27 -14.50 -11.61
N MET A 76 1.45 -14.79 -10.33
CA MET A 76 2.73 -14.55 -9.66
C MET A 76 3.12 -15.67 -8.70
N TYR A 77 4.42 -15.85 -8.55
CA TYR A 77 5.04 -16.68 -7.52
C TYR A 77 6.45 -16.17 -7.26
N GLN A 78 7.11 -16.57 -6.17
CA GLN A 78 8.43 -16.04 -5.85
C GLN A 78 9.47 -16.38 -6.94
N THR A 79 9.35 -17.58 -7.53
CA THR A 79 10.29 -18.11 -8.54
C THR A 79 9.53 -18.78 -9.70
N ASP A 80 10.24 -19.18 -10.75
CA ASP A 80 9.71 -19.99 -11.84
C ASP A 80 9.48 -21.47 -11.46
N SER A 81 10.01 -21.90 -10.31
CA SER A 81 9.90 -23.26 -9.79
C SER A 81 8.64 -23.42 -8.93
N VAL A 82 7.49 -23.43 -9.59
CA VAL A 82 6.17 -23.51 -8.93
C VAL A 82 5.87 -24.93 -8.44
N PRO A 83 5.41 -25.12 -7.18
CA PRO A 83 4.97 -26.42 -6.69
C PRO A 83 3.87 -27.05 -7.55
N VAL A 84 3.98 -28.36 -7.80
CA VAL A 84 3.03 -29.12 -8.64
C VAL A 84 1.57 -29.02 -8.17
N ALA A 85 1.35 -28.74 -6.87
CA ALA A 85 0.02 -28.50 -6.31
C ALA A 85 -0.73 -27.36 -7.00
N PHE A 86 -0.01 -26.36 -7.54
CA PHE A 86 -0.62 -25.24 -8.28
C PHE A 86 -0.89 -25.53 -9.76
N ALA A 87 -0.42 -26.67 -10.29
CA ALA A 87 -0.50 -26.94 -11.73
C ALA A 87 -1.94 -26.91 -12.26
N ASN A 88 -2.91 -27.43 -11.50
CA ASN A 88 -4.32 -27.44 -11.91
C ASN A 88 -4.92 -26.03 -11.94
N TYR A 89 -4.51 -25.15 -11.03
CA TYR A 89 -4.94 -23.75 -10.99
C TYR A 89 -4.43 -23.00 -12.22
N ILE A 90 -3.13 -23.10 -12.52
CA ILE A 90 -2.51 -22.46 -13.69
C ILE A 90 -3.15 -22.98 -15.00
N ARG A 91 -3.29 -24.30 -15.15
CA ARG A 91 -3.90 -24.92 -16.34
C ARG A 91 -5.35 -24.47 -16.56
N SER A 92 -6.11 -24.23 -15.49
CA SER A 92 -7.50 -23.78 -15.61
C SER A 92 -7.61 -22.44 -16.34
N TRP A 93 -6.69 -21.50 -16.06
CA TRP A 93 -6.64 -20.21 -16.75
C TRP A 93 -6.28 -20.34 -18.22
N ALA A 94 -5.26 -21.14 -18.55
CA ALA A 94 -4.87 -21.39 -19.93
C ALA A 94 -5.97 -22.09 -20.74
N ARG A 95 -6.71 -23.02 -20.12
CA ARG A 95 -7.84 -23.73 -20.72
C ARG A 95 -9.01 -22.79 -21.01
N ASP A 96 -9.40 -21.94 -20.04
CA ASP A 96 -10.60 -21.11 -20.14
C ASP A 96 -10.36 -19.82 -20.94
N TYR A 97 -9.11 -19.40 -21.08
CA TYR A 97 -8.70 -18.19 -21.81
C TYR A 97 -7.60 -18.49 -22.84
N PRO A 98 -7.83 -19.37 -23.83
CA PRO A 98 -6.79 -19.82 -24.76
C PRO A 98 -6.25 -18.70 -25.67
N ASN A 99 -7.00 -17.60 -25.81
CA ASN A 99 -6.62 -16.44 -26.62
C ASN A 99 -5.99 -15.32 -25.78
N PHE A 100 -5.71 -15.55 -24.49
CA PHE A 100 -5.07 -14.58 -23.61
C PHE A 100 -3.58 -14.90 -23.46
N GLU A 101 -2.76 -13.86 -23.40
CA GLU A 101 -1.37 -13.97 -22.99
C GLU A 101 -1.32 -14.25 -21.48
N LEU A 102 -0.78 -15.41 -21.09
CA LEU A 102 -0.51 -15.71 -19.69
C LEU A 102 0.89 -15.19 -19.34
N HIS A 103 0.94 -14.16 -18.49
CA HIS A 103 2.17 -13.57 -18.00
C HIS A 103 2.43 -14.01 -16.56
N PHE A 104 3.62 -14.56 -16.32
CA PHE A 104 4.02 -15.08 -15.02
C PHE A 104 5.11 -14.20 -14.39
N TRP A 105 4.83 -13.66 -13.21
CA TRP A 105 5.72 -12.75 -12.49
C TRP A 105 6.48 -13.49 -11.39
N THR A 106 7.82 -13.44 -11.46
CA THR A 106 8.72 -13.82 -10.36
C THR A 106 9.14 -12.62 -9.53
N ASP A 107 9.72 -12.82 -8.35
CA ASP A 107 10.27 -11.71 -7.55
C ASP A 107 11.30 -10.89 -8.36
N ALA A 108 12.13 -11.56 -9.17
CA ALA A 108 13.10 -10.92 -10.06
C ALA A 108 12.42 -10.15 -11.21
N GLY A 109 11.32 -10.70 -11.75
CA GLY A 109 10.50 -10.03 -12.76
C GLY A 109 9.84 -8.76 -12.21
N ILE A 110 9.33 -8.82 -10.99
CA ILE A 110 8.75 -7.67 -10.28
C ILE A 110 9.82 -6.61 -10.03
N ASP A 111 11.02 -6.97 -9.57
CA ASP A 111 12.12 -6.01 -9.36
C ASP A 111 12.50 -5.28 -10.65
N SER A 112 12.59 -6.03 -11.75
CA SER A 112 12.88 -5.49 -13.08
C SER A 112 11.78 -4.54 -13.56
N PHE A 113 10.52 -4.91 -13.36
CA PHE A 113 9.36 -4.09 -13.67
C PHE A 113 9.35 -2.78 -12.88
N LEU A 114 9.57 -2.85 -11.56
CA LEU A 114 9.63 -1.66 -10.71
C LEU A 114 10.74 -0.70 -11.15
N THR A 115 11.91 -1.25 -11.47
CA THR A 115 13.07 -0.49 -11.98
C THR A 115 12.72 0.24 -13.27
N ALA A 116 12.15 -0.49 -14.23
CA ALA A 116 11.86 0.05 -15.56
C ALA A 116 10.73 1.09 -15.54
N GLN A 117 9.64 0.81 -14.81
CA GLN A 117 8.39 1.57 -14.95
C GLN A 117 8.21 2.63 -13.86
N PHE A 118 8.66 2.37 -12.63
CA PHE A 118 8.41 3.24 -11.47
C PHE A 118 9.65 3.90 -10.88
N GLY A 119 10.85 3.49 -11.31
CA GLY A 119 12.11 4.11 -10.94
C GLY A 119 12.65 3.70 -9.57
N PRO A 120 13.84 4.22 -9.21
CA PRO A 120 14.63 3.71 -8.09
C PRO A 120 13.98 3.98 -6.73
N ARG A 121 13.21 5.06 -6.55
CA ARG A 121 12.57 5.32 -5.24
C ARG A 121 11.43 4.35 -4.97
N MET A 122 10.63 3.99 -5.98
CA MET A 122 9.58 2.97 -5.82
C MET A 122 10.17 1.61 -5.52
N ARG A 123 11.20 1.22 -6.27
CA ARG A 123 11.94 -0.01 -6.00
C ARG A 123 12.50 -0.03 -4.56
N ARG A 124 13.13 1.06 -4.12
CA ARG A 124 13.66 1.17 -2.76
C ARG A 124 12.56 1.02 -1.70
N PHE A 125 11.47 1.76 -1.85
CA PHE A 125 10.30 1.65 -0.98
C PHE A 125 9.76 0.21 -0.91
N PHE A 126 9.62 -0.45 -2.07
CA PHE A 126 9.12 -1.82 -2.16
C PHE A 126 9.96 -2.83 -1.36
N HIS A 127 11.28 -2.70 -1.36
CA HIS A 127 12.18 -3.61 -0.65
C HIS A 127 12.37 -3.25 0.82
N GLU A 128 12.49 -1.97 1.13
CA GLU A 128 12.88 -1.50 2.46
C GLU A 128 11.69 -1.30 3.42
N GLN A 129 10.52 -0.93 2.90
CA GLN A 129 9.33 -0.56 3.70
C GLN A 129 8.26 -1.67 3.74
N LEU A 130 8.20 -2.53 2.73
CA LEU A 130 7.35 -3.72 2.74
C LEU A 130 8.13 -4.87 3.36
N ALA A 131 7.73 -5.28 4.56
CA ALA A 131 8.48 -6.21 5.38
C ALA A 131 8.26 -7.67 4.94
N HIS A 132 7.11 -7.96 4.31
CA HIS A 132 6.71 -9.32 3.99
C HIS A 132 6.32 -9.53 2.53
N GLY A 133 6.50 -10.77 2.06
CA GLY A 133 6.12 -11.18 0.71
C GLY A 133 4.65 -10.91 0.38
N VAL A 134 3.74 -11.00 1.36
CA VAL A 134 2.31 -10.71 1.15
C VAL A 134 2.08 -9.22 0.82
N GLU A 135 2.72 -8.30 1.55
CA GLU A 135 2.61 -6.85 1.26
C GLU A 135 3.18 -6.53 -0.13
N ARG A 136 4.27 -7.19 -0.50
CA ARG A 136 4.92 -7.07 -1.79
C ARG A 136 4.06 -7.61 -2.93
N SER A 137 3.47 -8.79 -2.77
CA SER A 137 2.54 -9.36 -3.76
C SER A 137 1.29 -8.50 -3.90
N ASP A 138 0.74 -8.03 -2.78
CA ASP A 138 -0.41 -7.13 -2.75
C ASP A 138 -0.13 -5.83 -3.53
N LEU A 139 1.01 -5.17 -3.29
CA LEU A 139 1.33 -3.96 -4.03
C LEU A 139 1.67 -4.26 -5.50
N ALA A 140 2.44 -5.32 -5.76
CA ALA A 140 2.88 -5.68 -7.10
C ALA A 140 1.69 -5.92 -8.04
N ARG A 141 0.66 -6.67 -7.62
CA ARG A 141 -0.51 -6.91 -8.49
C ARG A 141 -1.23 -5.62 -8.87
N LEU A 142 -1.35 -4.67 -7.95
CA LEU A 142 -2.04 -3.40 -8.22
C LEU A 142 -1.21 -2.52 -9.17
N LEU A 143 0.12 -2.51 -9.02
CA LEU A 143 1.01 -1.81 -9.94
C LEU A 143 1.02 -2.44 -11.34
N ILE A 144 1.00 -3.77 -11.42
CA ILE A 144 0.89 -4.53 -12.68
C ILE A 144 -0.42 -4.17 -13.38
N LEU A 145 -1.56 -4.24 -12.69
CA LEU A 145 -2.86 -3.89 -13.27
C LEU A 145 -2.95 -2.42 -13.67
N ASN A 146 -2.39 -1.51 -12.87
CA ASN A 146 -2.31 -0.11 -13.23
C ASN A 146 -1.53 0.13 -14.52
N HIS A 147 -0.44 -0.60 -14.75
CA HIS A 147 0.42 -0.38 -15.92
C HIS A 147 -0.05 -1.15 -17.16
N PHE A 148 -0.32 -2.45 -17.01
CA PHE A 148 -0.61 -3.36 -18.12
C PHE A 148 -2.11 -3.59 -18.33
N GLY A 149 -2.93 -3.34 -17.32
CA GLY A 149 -4.31 -3.80 -17.30
C GLY A 149 -4.42 -5.33 -17.33
N GLY A 150 -5.58 -5.84 -17.74
CA GLY A 150 -5.83 -7.26 -17.87
C GLY A 150 -6.42 -7.86 -16.59
N LEU A 151 -6.33 -9.18 -16.48
CA LEU A 151 -6.82 -9.96 -15.36
C LEU A 151 -5.66 -10.40 -14.48
N TYR A 152 -5.74 -10.15 -13.19
CA TYR A 152 -4.84 -10.72 -12.20
C TYR A 152 -5.54 -11.82 -11.42
N ALA A 153 -4.87 -12.93 -11.16
CA ALA A 153 -5.34 -13.97 -10.25
C ALA A 153 -4.21 -14.45 -9.32
N ASP A 154 -4.53 -14.66 -8.04
CA ASP A 154 -3.66 -15.38 -7.13
C ASP A 154 -3.46 -16.83 -7.63
N LEU A 155 -2.31 -17.41 -7.30
CA LEU A 155 -1.88 -18.70 -7.87
C LEU A 155 -2.77 -19.87 -7.45
N ASP A 156 -3.46 -19.75 -6.31
CA ASP A 156 -4.44 -20.68 -5.77
C ASP A 156 -5.90 -20.35 -6.17
N VAL A 157 -6.10 -19.44 -7.13
CA VAL A 157 -7.43 -19.16 -7.70
C VAL A 157 -7.62 -19.98 -8.98
N MET A 158 -8.71 -20.76 -9.01
CA MET A 158 -9.06 -21.60 -10.15
C MET A 158 -10.06 -20.90 -11.06
N SER A 159 -9.81 -20.95 -12.36
CA SER A 159 -10.79 -20.58 -13.37
C SER A 159 -11.84 -21.69 -13.52
N LEU A 160 -13.10 -21.33 -13.30
CA LEU A 160 -14.23 -22.24 -13.47
C LEU A 160 -14.92 -22.04 -14.81
N ARG A 161 -14.93 -20.80 -15.30
CA ARG A 161 -15.50 -20.42 -16.59
C ARG A 161 -14.97 -19.06 -17.05
N PRO A 162 -15.01 -18.79 -18.36
CA PRO A 162 -14.65 -17.50 -18.91
C PRO A 162 -15.61 -16.38 -18.46
N ALA A 163 -15.07 -15.18 -18.19
CA ALA A 163 -15.80 -14.01 -17.70
C ALA A 163 -15.66 -12.78 -18.63
N GLN A 164 -15.27 -12.97 -19.90
CA GLN A 164 -14.96 -11.88 -20.83
C GLN A 164 -16.18 -10.98 -21.09
N SER A 165 -17.40 -11.51 -21.01
CA SER A 165 -18.62 -10.70 -21.17
C SER A 165 -18.77 -9.63 -20.09
N ILE A 166 -18.39 -9.95 -18.85
CA ILE A 166 -18.38 -9.00 -17.72
C ILE A 166 -17.25 -7.99 -17.91
N MET A 167 -16.06 -8.47 -18.27
CA MET A 167 -14.87 -7.64 -18.49
C MET A 167 -15.04 -6.66 -19.66
N ALA A 168 -15.80 -7.03 -20.69
CA ALA A 168 -16.04 -6.18 -21.85
C ALA A 168 -16.98 -4.99 -21.57
N GLN A 169 -17.74 -5.05 -20.47
CA GLN A 169 -18.72 -4.02 -20.09
C GLN A 169 -18.19 -3.02 -19.06
N HIS A 170 -17.04 -3.31 -18.45
CA HIS A 170 -16.52 -2.55 -17.32
C HIS A 170 -15.05 -2.23 -17.52
N ASP A 171 -14.63 -1.05 -17.08
CA ASP A 171 -13.21 -0.70 -17.06
C ASP A 171 -12.47 -1.40 -15.92
N ILE A 172 -13.16 -1.74 -14.83
CA ILE A 172 -12.60 -2.42 -13.67
C ILE A 172 -13.64 -3.34 -13.05
N VAL A 173 -13.22 -4.51 -12.62
CA VAL A 173 -14.07 -5.50 -11.95
C VAL A 173 -13.32 -6.05 -10.75
N PHE A 174 -13.94 -5.95 -9.59
CA PHE A 174 -13.48 -6.55 -8.35
C PHE A 174 -14.33 -7.77 -8.00
N THR A 175 -13.71 -8.80 -7.45
CA THR A 175 -14.44 -9.88 -6.78
C THR A 175 -14.67 -9.56 -5.32
N GLU A 176 -15.66 -10.18 -4.71
CA GLU A 176 -15.85 -10.12 -3.26
C GLU A 176 -15.15 -11.28 -2.57
N GLU A 177 -14.63 -11.03 -1.37
CA GLU A 177 -14.24 -12.07 -0.43
C GLU A 177 -15.43 -12.98 -0.11
N PRO A 178 -15.22 -14.27 0.17
CA PRO A 178 -16.26 -15.12 0.71
C PRO A 178 -16.93 -14.44 1.91
N ARG A 179 -18.26 -14.36 1.90
CA ARG A 179 -19.01 -13.65 2.94
C ARG A 179 -18.62 -14.02 4.38
N PRO A 180 -18.36 -15.30 4.72
CA PRO A 180 -17.84 -15.66 6.04
C PRO A 180 -16.49 -15.00 6.37
N HIS A 181 -15.58 -14.84 5.40
CA HIS A 181 -14.31 -14.14 5.63
C HIS A 181 -14.54 -12.66 5.91
N ALA A 182 -15.34 -11.98 5.08
CA ALA A 182 -15.68 -10.57 5.27
C ALA A 182 -16.25 -10.31 6.68
N ILE A 183 -17.20 -11.13 7.12
CA ILE A 183 -17.87 -10.98 8.42
C ILE A 183 -16.95 -11.39 9.57
N PHE A 184 -16.39 -12.61 9.56
CA PHE A 184 -15.73 -13.17 10.74
C PHE A 184 -14.27 -12.72 10.89
N LEU A 185 -13.55 -12.43 9.80
CA LEU A 185 -12.15 -12.01 9.87
C LEU A 185 -12.01 -10.48 9.88
N TYR A 186 -12.94 -9.76 9.24
CA TYR A 186 -12.81 -8.32 9.01
C TYR A 186 -13.97 -7.49 9.56
N GLY A 187 -15.05 -8.11 10.06
CA GLY A 187 -16.20 -7.39 10.61
C GLY A 187 -16.94 -6.54 9.57
N GLN A 188 -16.84 -6.87 8.29
CA GLN A 188 -17.48 -6.15 7.19
C GLN A 188 -18.65 -6.97 6.60
N PRO A 189 -19.76 -6.32 6.17
CA PRO A 189 -20.89 -7.02 5.56
C PRO A 189 -20.54 -7.63 4.18
N SER A 190 -19.68 -6.95 3.42
CA SER A 190 -18.96 -7.48 2.26
C SER A 190 -17.59 -6.80 2.18
N LEU A 191 -16.65 -7.43 1.48
CA LEU A 191 -15.29 -6.93 1.34
C LEU A 191 -14.80 -7.26 -0.06
N ILE A 192 -14.24 -6.28 -0.76
CA ILE A 192 -13.53 -6.54 -2.03
C ILE A 192 -12.34 -7.47 -1.78
N SER A 193 -12.23 -8.54 -2.55
CA SER A 193 -11.05 -9.40 -2.60
C SER A 193 -10.03 -8.84 -3.57
N ASN A 194 -8.75 -8.93 -3.20
CA ASN A 194 -7.64 -8.61 -4.07
C ASN A 194 -7.02 -9.83 -4.77
N ALA A 195 -7.61 -11.02 -4.61
CA ALA A 195 -7.13 -12.27 -5.20
C ALA A 195 -7.51 -12.44 -6.68
N LEU A 196 -8.55 -11.75 -7.16
CA LEU A 196 -8.97 -11.75 -8.57
C LEU A 196 -9.48 -10.36 -8.95
N ILE A 197 -8.80 -9.70 -9.89
CA ILE A 197 -9.14 -8.34 -10.31
C ILE A 197 -8.96 -8.22 -11.82
N TYR A 198 -9.94 -7.64 -12.51
CA TYR A 198 -9.78 -7.18 -13.89
C TYR A 198 -9.69 -5.66 -13.92
N SER A 199 -8.82 -5.11 -14.76
CA SER A 199 -8.73 -3.67 -14.93
C SER A 199 -8.19 -3.25 -16.28
N ALA A 200 -8.69 -2.13 -16.81
CA ALA A 200 -8.03 -1.37 -17.86
C ALA A 200 -6.76 -0.68 -17.32
N PRO A 201 -5.69 -0.57 -18.13
CA PRO A 201 -4.48 0.12 -17.70
C PRO A 201 -4.76 1.61 -17.48
N CYS A 202 -4.07 2.21 -16.53
CA CYS A 202 -4.05 3.65 -16.26
C CYS A 202 -5.40 4.27 -15.90
N LEU A 203 -6.29 3.54 -15.22
CA LEU A 203 -7.53 4.14 -14.73
C LEU A 203 -7.24 5.26 -13.74
N SER A 204 -8.04 6.33 -13.81
CA SER A 204 -8.04 7.40 -12.80
C SER A 204 -8.26 6.85 -11.40
N PHE A 205 -9.00 5.73 -11.28
CA PHE A 205 -9.10 4.96 -10.05
C PHE A 205 -7.74 4.57 -9.47
N TRP A 206 -6.82 3.98 -10.25
CA TRP A 206 -5.53 3.53 -9.73
C TRP A 206 -4.68 4.69 -9.24
N ARG A 207 -4.66 5.79 -9.97
CA ARG A 207 -3.99 6.99 -9.47
C ARG A 207 -4.63 7.53 -8.21
N HIS A 208 -5.97 7.60 -8.16
CA HIS A 208 -6.65 7.99 -6.94
C HIS A 208 -6.28 7.07 -5.79
N PHE A 209 -6.29 5.75 -6.00
CA PHE A 209 -5.89 4.74 -5.04
C PHE A 209 -4.50 5.02 -4.49
N PHE A 210 -3.47 5.04 -5.34
CA PHE A 210 -2.08 5.23 -4.90
C PHE A 210 -1.82 6.61 -4.28
N LEU A 211 -2.51 7.67 -4.74
CA LEU A 211 -2.31 9.02 -4.19
C LEU A 211 -3.14 9.30 -2.93
N SER A 212 -4.16 8.49 -2.64
CA SER A 212 -5.06 8.67 -1.50
C SER A 212 -4.74 7.73 -0.33
N GLN A 213 -3.69 6.90 -0.46
CA GLN A 213 -3.21 6.10 0.67
C GLN A 213 -2.65 7.02 1.76
N PRO A 214 -3.14 6.93 3.01
CA PRO A 214 -2.68 7.79 4.09
C PRO A 214 -1.18 7.61 4.34
N ALA A 215 -0.43 8.72 4.42
CA ALA A 215 1.02 8.69 4.69
C ALA A 215 1.36 7.96 6.00
N SER A 216 0.44 7.97 6.98
CA SER A 216 0.59 7.26 8.26
C SER A 216 0.65 5.73 8.10
N LEU A 217 0.14 5.15 7.00
CA LEU A 217 0.35 3.72 6.70
C LEU A 217 1.83 3.38 6.48
N TRP A 218 2.60 4.38 6.05
CA TRP A 218 4.01 4.23 5.69
C TRP A 218 4.96 4.80 6.75
N ALA A 219 4.49 5.72 7.59
CA ALA A 219 5.31 6.46 8.55
C ALA A 219 5.80 5.62 9.76
N GLU A 220 5.19 4.48 10.04
CA GLU A 220 5.71 3.59 11.07
C GLU A 220 6.73 2.61 10.45
N HIS A 221 7.98 2.63 10.94
CA HIS A 221 8.86 1.45 11.19
C HIS A 221 10.36 1.56 10.82
N GLY A 222 11.03 2.61 11.32
CA GLY A 222 12.49 2.67 11.53
C GLY A 222 12.97 2.32 12.96
N GLY A 223 12.11 1.76 13.83
CA GLY A 223 12.43 1.56 15.26
C GLY A 223 13.01 0.18 15.63
N PRO A 224 13.79 0.07 16.73
CA PRO A 224 14.56 -1.13 17.11
C PRO A 224 13.72 -2.36 17.56
N LEU A 225 12.38 -2.30 17.50
CA LEU A 225 11.47 -3.36 17.94
C LEU A 225 10.87 -4.18 16.77
N ARG A 226 11.63 -4.40 15.69
CA ARG A 226 11.19 -5.18 14.50
C ARG A 226 10.84 -6.65 14.79
N LEU A 227 11.35 -7.24 15.88
CA LEU A 227 11.28 -8.69 16.15
C LEU A 227 9.97 -9.17 16.81
N TRP A 228 9.17 -8.28 17.42
CA TRP A 228 8.05 -8.67 18.30
C TRP A 228 6.65 -8.65 17.68
N ARG A 229 6.46 -8.84 16.36
CA ARG A 229 5.12 -8.61 15.75
C ARG A 229 4.67 -9.52 14.60
N ARG A 230 5.02 -10.82 14.55
CA ARG A 230 4.49 -11.74 13.50
C ARG A 230 2.96 -11.78 13.37
N ARG A 231 2.21 -11.69 14.49
CA ARG A 231 0.73 -11.69 14.47
C ARG A 231 0.13 -10.32 14.08
N TRP A 232 0.80 -9.22 14.40
CA TRP A 232 0.40 -7.86 14.01
C TRP A 232 0.71 -7.53 12.54
N GLN A 233 1.69 -8.23 11.94
CA GLN A 233 2.18 -7.97 10.59
C GLN A 233 1.23 -8.45 9.48
N ARG A 234 0.52 -9.58 9.66
CA ARG A 234 -0.55 -10.00 8.73
C ARG A 234 -1.72 -9.01 8.70
N HIS A 235 -2.03 -8.38 9.84
CA HIS A 235 -2.99 -7.29 9.87
C HIS A 235 -2.49 -6.12 9.02
N ARG A 236 -1.21 -5.72 9.11
CA ARG A 236 -0.68 -4.61 8.30
C ARG A 236 -0.87 -4.80 6.79
N ALA A 237 -0.55 -5.98 6.26
CA ALA A 237 -0.73 -6.25 4.83
C ALA A 237 -2.18 -5.99 4.37
N VAL A 238 -3.16 -6.49 5.11
CA VAL A 238 -4.59 -6.30 4.84
C VAL A 238 -4.98 -4.81 4.79
N PHE A 239 -4.42 -3.99 5.68
CA PHE A 239 -4.78 -2.57 5.83
C PHE A 239 -3.89 -1.59 5.05
N ALA A 240 -2.72 -2.00 4.57
CA ALA A 240 -1.79 -1.13 3.85
C ALA A 240 -1.78 -1.38 2.34
N THR A 241 -1.88 -2.65 1.93
CA THR A 241 -1.78 -3.09 0.54
C THR A 241 -2.90 -4.04 0.11
N GLY A 242 -3.62 -4.61 1.08
CA GLY A 242 -4.55 -5.71 0.90
C GLY A 242 -6.02 -5.31 0.70
N PRO A 243 -6.96 -6.25 0.94
CA PRO A 243 -8.36 -6.07 0.56
C PRO A 243 -9.07 -4.94 1.31
N VAL A 244 -8.70 -4.63 2.57
CA VAL A 244 -9.41 -3.60 3.35
C VAL A 244 -9.10 -2.19 2.86
N VAL A 245 -7.83 -1.89 2.54
CA VAL A 245 -7.50 -0.56 1.96
C VAL A 245 -8.07 -0.41 0.55
N LEU A 246 -8.05 -1.51 -0.22
CA LEU A 246 -8.64 -1.54 -1.56
C LEU A 246 -10.14 -1.26 -1.50
N ASP A 247 -10.87 -1.97 -0.64
CA ASP A 247 -12.31 -1.79 -0.46
C ASP A 247 -12.66 -0.36 0.00
N SER A 248 -11.95 0.15 1.01
CA SER A 248 -12.21 1.49 1.56
C SER A 248 -12.05 2.59 0.50
N ILE A 249 -10.99 2.52 -0.30
CA ILE A 249 -10.73 3.55 -1.33
C ILE A 249 -11.64 3.33 -2.54
N ALA A 250 -11.86 2.08 -2.97
CA ALA A 250 -12.74 1.76 -4.10
C ALA A 250 -14.17 2.25 -3.85
N ARG A 251 -14.75 1.97 -2.67
CA ARG A 251 -16.11 2.44 -2.34
C ARG A 251 -16.19 3.96 -2.37
N LYS A 252 -15.24 4.67 -1.75
CA LYS A 252 -15.19 6.14 -1.75
C LYS A 252 -15.08 6.72 -3.17
N PHE A 253 -14.23 6.12 -4.00
CA PHE A 253 -14.05 6.55 -5.38
C PHE A 253 -15.34 6.35 -6.19
N LEU A 254 -15.97 5.18 -6.08
CA LEU A 254 -17.21 4.88 -6.81
C LEU A 254 -18.38 5.74 -6.35
N THR A 255 -18.50 6.04 -5.05
CA THR A 255 -19.55 6.95 -4.54
C THR A 255 -19.33 8.41 -4.94
N SER A 256 -18.08 8.86 -5.12
CA SER A 256 -17.78 10.23 -5.53
C SER A 256 -17.78 10.44 -7.04
N ALA A 257 -17.60 9.36 -7.81
CA ALA A 257 -17.69 9.36 -9.27
C ALA A 257 -19.11 9.14 -9.82
N ALA A 258 -20.06 8.71 -8.98
CA ALA A 258 -21.46 8.61 -9.36
C ALA A 258 -22.03 10.03 -9.59
N PRO A 259 -22.72 10.31 -10.71
CA PRO A 259 -23.41 11.58 -10.89
C PRO A 259 -24.41 11.74 -9.74
N SER A 260 -24.40 12.91 -9.10
CA SER A 260 -25.44 13.29 -8.13
C SER A 260 -26.80 13.16 -8.82
N ILE A 261 -27.63 12.25 -8.31
CA ILE A 261 -28.99 11.97 -8.77
C ILE A 261 -29.85 13.23 -8.63
#